data_AF-A0A061QH73-F1
#
_entry.id   AF-A0A061QH73-F1
#
_cell.length_a   1.000
_cell.length_b   1.000
_cell.length_c   1.000
_cell.angle_alpha   90.00
_cell.angle_beta   90.00
_cell.angle_gamma   90.00
#
_symmetry.space_group_name_H-M   'P 1'
#
loop_
_entity.id
_entity.type
_entity.pdbx_description
1 polymer ?
#
loop_
_entity_poly.entity_id
_entity_poly.type
_entity_poly.pdbx_seq_one_letter_code
_entity_poly.pdbx_strand_id
1 'polypeptide(L)'
;MDYLEYIGLLNQVMMIATQLHNDALDPRNHKYSAHQIALLYQTLNMLRGQTKKLRKRIEDRFQEIKAITESSASPYLGAELQHWLQQITWDCRCMVVECPPFMHERLRCVTDVLYQ
;
A
#
# COMPACT_ATOMS: atom_id res chain seq x y z
N MET A 1 6.20 -17.54 4.84
CA MET A 1 6.34 -16.16 5.33
C MET A 1 6.20 -16.22 6.82
N ASP A 2 7.22 -15.76 7.53
CA ASP A 2 7.21 -15.75 8.98
C ASP A 2 6.25 -14.67 9.48
N TYR A 3 5.76 -14.82 10.72
CA TYR A 3 4.77 -13.91 11.26
C TYR A 3 5.26 -12.45 11.31
N LEU A 4 6.49 -12.22 11.77
CA LEU A 4 7.08 -10.88 11.82
C LEU A 4 7.31 -10.29 10.43
N GLU A 5 7.70 -11.12 9.47
CA GLU A 5 7.84 -10.72 8.06
C GLU A 5 6.49 -10.27 7.49
N TYR A 6 5.41 -11.02 7.78
CA TYR A 6 4.05 -10.67 7.36
C TYR A 6 3.57 -9.35 7.96
N ILE A 7 3.76 -9.15 9.27
CA ILE A 7 3.43 -7.89 9.95
C ILE A 7 4.27 -6.73 9.40
N GLY A 8 5.55 -6.96 9.11
CA GLY A 8 6.42 -5.98 8.47
C GLY A 8 5.88 -5.52 7.12
N LEU A 9 5.40 -6.45 6.28
CA LEU A 9 4.79 -6.12 5.00
C LEU A 9 3.44 -5.39 5.15
N LEU A 10 2.60 -5.77 6.12
CA LEU A 10 1.35 -5.05 6.41
C LEU A 10 1.61 -3.61 6.83
N ASN A 11 2.60 -3.39 7.71
CA ASN A 11 3.03 -2.05 8.12
C ASN A 11 3.57 -1.26 6.92
N GLN A 12 4.35 -1.90 6.04
CA GLN A 12 4.85 -1.26 4.84
C GLN A 12 3.70 -0.83 3.89
N VAL A 13 2.67 -1.68 3.70
CA VAL A 13 1.47 -1.30 2.94
C VAL A 13 0.77 -0.11 3.59
N MET A 14 0.55 -0.12 4.91
CA MET A 14 -0.10 0.97 5.63
C MET A 14 0.66 2.29 5.46
N MET A 15 2.00 2.27 5.60
CA MET A 15 2.83 3.47 5.45
C MET A 15 2.79 4.03 4.02
N ILE A 16 3.05 3.19 3.00
CA ILE A 16 3.07 3.64 1.61
C ILE A 16 1.69 4.15 1.20
N ALA A 17 0.63 3.42 1.57
CA ALA A 17 -0.73 3.83 1.24
C ALA A 17 -1.10 5.16 1.91
N THR A 18 -0.74 5.37 3.17
CA THR A 18 -1.00 6.64 3.88
C THR A 18 -0.25 7.80 3.24
N GLN A 19 1.02 7.61 2.91
CA GLN A 19 1.83 8.63 2.25
C GLN A 19 1.23 8.98 0.88
N LEU A 20 1.00 7.99 0.03
CA LEU A 20 0.48 8.17 -1.32
C LEU A 20 -0.94 8.78 -1.32
N HIS A 21 -1.76 8.47 -0.32
CA HIS A 21 -3.10 9.05 -0.15
C HIS A 21 -3.05 10.57 0.05
N ASN A 22 -2.11 11.04 0.88
CA ASN A 22 -1.93 12.46 1.16
C ASN A 22 -1.23 13.16 -0.02
N ASP A 23 -0.21 12.52 -0.59
CA ASP A 23 0.57 13.04 -1.71
C ASP A 23 -0.26 13.19 -3.00
N ALA A 24 -1.33 12.40 -3.15
CA ALA A 24 -2.23 12.49 -4.31
C ALA A 24 -2.81 13.91 -4.52
N LEU A 25 -3.03 14.67 -3.44
CA LEU A 25 -3.60 16.02 -3.51
C LEU A 25 -2.55 17.12 -3.65
N ASP A 26 -1.26 16.82 -3.52
CA ASP A 26 -0.18 17.79 -3.65
C ASP A 26 0.52 17.64 -5.02
N PRO A 27 0.33 18.59 -5.96
CA PRO A 27 0.94 18.53 -7.28
C PRO A 27 2.46 18.40 -7.27
N ARG A 28 3.13 18.88 -6.21
CA ARG A 28 4.59 18.80 -6.08
C ARG A 28 5.08 17.35 -5.95
N ASN A 29 4.20 16.45 -5.49
CA ASN A 29 4.51 15.06 -5.23
C ASN A 29 4.13 14.14 -6.40
N HIS A 30 3.37 14.63 -7.39
CA HIS A 30 2.87 13.81 -8.52
C HIS A 30 3.99 13.13 -9.31
N LYS A 31 5.18 13.73 -9.41
CA LYS A 31 6.34 13.12 -10.07
C LYS A 31 6.83 11.83 -9.41
N TYR A 32 6.45 11.58 -8.17
CA TYR A 32 6.82 10.37 -7.43
C TYR A 32 5.71 9.31 -7.45
N SER A 33 4.51 9.63 -7.94
CA SER A 33 3.34 8.75 -7.82
C SER A 33 3.54 7.40 -8.50
N ALA A 34 4.08 7.35 -9.73
CA ALA A 34 4.32 6.07 -10.40
C ALA A 34 5.30 5.18 -9.62
N HIS A 35 6.35 5.76 -9.06
CA HIS A 35 7.31 5.02 -8.24
C HIS A 35 6.66 4.49 -6.95
N GLN A 36 5.93 5.34 -6.21
CA GLN A 36 5.24 4.96 -4.98
C GLN A 36 4.17 3.87 -5.24
N ILE A 37 3.43 3.95 -6.36
CA ILE A 37 2.47 2.92 -6.77
C ILE A 37 3.18 1.60 -7.08
N ALA A 38 4.31 1.63 -7.78
CA ALA A 38 5.08 0.43 -8.08
C ALA A 38 5.58 -0.25 -6.79
N LEU A 39 6.04 0.55 -5.81
CA LEU A 39 6.45 0.03 -4.52
C LEU A 39 5.26 -0.58 -3.76
N LEU A 40 4.11 0.10 -3.72
CA LEU A 40 2.89 -0.42 -3.12
C LEU A 40 2.47 -1.75 -3.77
N TYR A 41 2.48 -1.82 -5.09
CA TYR A 41 2.16 -3.03 -5.85
C TYR A 41 3.11 -4.18 -5.49
N GLN A 42 4.42 -3.91 -5.42
CA GLN A 42 5.42 -4.91 -5.04
C GLN A 42 5.15 -5.46 -3.64
N THR A 43 4.90 -4.59 -2.66
CA THR A 43 4.57 -5.01 -1.29
C THR A 43 3.28 -5.85 -1.24
N LEU A 44 2.24 -5.43 -1.98
CA LEU A 44 1.00 -6.21 -2.12
C LEU A 44 1.22 -7.57 -2.78
N ASN A 45 2.15 -7.65 -3.74
CA ASN A 45 2.50 -8.90 -4.42
C ASN A 45 3.23 -9.87 -3.47
N MET A 46 4.06 -9.33 -2.56
CA MET A 46 4.74 -10.12 -1.53
C MET A 46 3.75 -10.71 -0.51
N LEU A 47 2.73 -9.94 -0.07
CA LEU A 47 1.69 -10.42 0.84
C LEU A 47 0.84 -11.57 0.25
N ARG A 48 0.72 -11.64 -1.08
CA ARG A 48 -0.07 -12.64 -1.83
C ARG A 48 -1.54 -12.71 -1.36
N GLY A 49 -2.29 -13.69 -1.86
CA GLY A 49 -3.65 -13.98 -1.39
C GLY A 49 -4.67 -12.87 -1.67
N GLN A 50 -5.23 -12.29 -0.59
CA GLN A 50 -6.36 -11.34 -0.64
C GLN A 50 -6.02 -10.02 -1.36
N THR A 51 -4.73 -9.73 -1.60
CA THR A 51 -4.29 -8.52 -2.32
C THR A 51 -4.56 -8.55 -3.83
N LYS A 52 -4.97 -9.69 -4.40
CA LYS A 52 -5.13 -9.87 -5.86
C LYS A 52 -6.05 -8.82 -6.50
N LYS A 53 -7.16 -8.46 -5.84
CA LYS A 53 -8.11 -7.46 -6.35
C LYS A 53 -7.48 -6.06 -6.41
N LEU A 54 -6.72 -5.67 -5.38
CA LEU A 54 -6.03 -4.39 -5.31
C LEU A 54 -4.92 -4.30 -6.36
N ARG A 55 -4.13 -5.37 -6.53
CA ARG A 55 -3.09 -5.44 -7.55
C ARG A 55 -3.63 -5.27 -8.96
N LYS A 56 -4.74 -5.94 -9.29
CA LYS A 56 -5.38 -5.78 -10.60
C LYS A 56 -5.83 -4.34 -10.85
N ARG A 57 -6.46 -3.71 -9.86
CA ARG A 57 -6.87 -2.29 -9.98
C ARG A 57 -5.68 -1.36 -10.22
N ILE A 58 -4.54 -1.63 -9.58
CA ILE A 58 -3.30 -0.88 -9.82
C ILE A 58 -2.81 -1.11 -11.26
N GLU A 59 -2.75 -2.36 -11.73
CA GLU A 59 -2.33 -2.71 -13.09
C GLU A 59 -3.16 -1.97 -14.16
N ASP A 60 -4.49 -1.90 -13.98
CA ASP A 60 -5.43 -1.28 -14.91
C ASP A 60 -5.19 0.23 -15.13
N ARG A 61 -4.56 0.92 -14.16
CA ARG A 61 -4.31 2.38 -14.20
C ARG A 61 -2.83 2.77 -14.21
N PHE A 62 -1.93 1.82 -13.95
CA PHE A 62 -0.51 2.11 -13.76
C PHE A 62 0.12 2.75 -15.01
N GLN A 63 -0.20 2.26 -16.22
CA GLN A 63 0.40 2.78 -17.45
C GLN A 63 0.02 4.24 -17.72
N GLU A 64 -1.23 4.62 -17.42
CA GLU A 64 -1.71 5.99 -17.57
C GLU A 64 -0.96 6.94 -16.64
N ILE A 65 -0.87 6.58 -15.34
CA ILE A 65 -0.16 7.38 -14.35
C ILE A 65 1.31 7.48 -14.71
N LYS A 66 1.94 6.36 -15.07
CA LYS A 66 3.35 6.33 -15.49
C LYS A 66 3.60 7.30 -16.63
N ALA A 67 2.79 7.24 -17.69
CA ALA A 67 2.92 8.12 -18.85
C ALA A 67 2.85 9.61 -18.47
N ILE A 68 1.90 9.99 -17.59
CA ILE A 68 1.76 11.38 -17.11
C ILE A 68 2.98 11.79 -16.28
N THR A 69 3.45 10.92 -15.39
CA THR A 69 4.57 11.26 -14.50
C THR A 69 5.92 11.36 -15.22
N GLU A 70 6.08 10.66 -16.34
CA GLU A 70 7.31 10.67 -17.16
C GLU A 70 7.27 11.74 -18.26
N SER A 71 6.10 12.30 -18.60
CA SER A 71 5.96 13.24 -19.72
C SER A 71 6.50 14.64 -19.43
N SER A 72 6.69 15.02 -18.17
CA SER A 72 7.15 16.35 -17.79
C SER A 72 7.86 16.39 -16.44
N ALA A 73 8.70 17.41 -16.24
CA ALA A 73 9.40 17.63 -14.96
C ALA A 73 8.47 18.07 -13.81
N SER A 74 7.25 18.51 -14.13
CA SER A 74 6.21 18.92 -13.17
C SER A 74 4.87 18.34 -13.62
N PRO A 75 4.73 17.01 -13.53
CA PRO A 75 3.53 16.33 -13.99
C PRO A 75 2.35 16.67 -13.08
N TYR A 76 1.16 16.60 -13.65
CA TYR A 76 -0.07 16.88 -12.95
C TYR A 76 -1.07 15.75 -13.18
N LEU A 77 -1.48 15.10 -12.10
CA LEU A 77 -2.56 14.13 -12.10
C LEU A 77 -3.88 14.89 -12.01
N GLY A 78 -4.77 14.67 -12.97
CA GLY A 78 -6.12 15.25 -12.95
C GLY A 78 -6.95 14.75 -11.76
N ALA A 79 -8.04 15.45 -11.45
CA ALA A 79 -8.89 15.15 -10.29
C ALA A 79 -9.40 13.69 -10.25
N GLU A 80 -9.65 13.08 -11.41
CA GLU A 80 -10.05 11.67 -11.51
C GLU A 80 -8.95 10.74 -11.01
N LEU A 81 -7.70 10.91 -11.47
CA LEU A 81 -6.57 10.09 -11.05
C LEU A 81 -6.17 10.34 -9.59
N GLN A 82 -6.30 11.58 -9.11
CA GLN A 82 -6.11 11.91 -7.70
C GLN A 82 -7.14 11.18 -6.83
N HIS A 83 -8.41 11.21 -7.23
CA HIS A 83 -9.47 10.51 -6.51
C HIS A 83 -9.27 9.00 -6.55
N TRP A 84 -8.92 8.45 -7.71
CA TRP A 84 -8.58 7.03 -7.85
C TRP A 84 -7.41 6.64 -6.93
N LEU A 85 -6.36 7.46 -6.86
CA LEU A 85 -5.22 7.25 -5.96
C LEU A 85 -5.66 7.24 -4.49
N GLN A 86 -6.52 8.18 -4.09
CA GLN A 86 -7.06 8.20 -2.74
C GLN A 86 -7.90 6.97 -2.43
N GLN A 87 -8.73 6.52 -3.37
CA GLN A 87 -9.56 5.32 -3.19
C GLN A 87 -8.71 4.06 -3.07
N ILE A 88 -7.77 3.81 -3.99
CA ILE A 88 -6.97 2.58 -3.95
C ILE A 88 -6.09 2.51 -2.70
N THR A 89 -5.54 3.65 -2.26
CA THR A 89 -4.76 3.74 -1.02
C THR A 89 -5.62 3.57 0.22
N TRP A 90 -6.83 4.13 0.24
CA TRP A 90 -7.80 3.89 1.31
C TRP A 90 -8.17 2.41 1.43
N ASP A 91 -8.47 1.76 0.30
CA ASP A 91 -8.82 0.34 0.29
C ASP A 91 -7.65 -0.56 0.76
N CYS A 92 -6.41 -0.20 0.43
CA CYS A 92 -5.23 -0.86 0.97
C CYS A 92 -5.17 -0.75 2.50
N ARG A 93 -5.47 0.43 3.06
CA ARG A 93 -5.49 0.65 4.51
C ARG A 93 -6.60 -0.14 5.19
N CYS A 94 -7.81 -0.17 4.61
CA CYS A 94 -8.91 -0.98 5.10
C CYS A 94 -8.53 -2.47 5.14
N MET A 95 -7.92 -2.99 4.07
CA MET A 95 -7.44 -4.38 4.04
C MET A 95 -6.45 -4.69 5.17
N VAL A 96 -5.54 -3.76 5.50
CA VAL A 96 -4.60 -3.95 6.62
C VAL A 96 -5.34 -3.94 7.96
N VAL A 97 -6.33 -3.06 8.15
CA VAL A 97 -7.12 -2.97 9.41
C VAL A 97 -8.06 -4.16 9.59
N GLU A 98 -8.64 -4.67 8.51
CA GLU A 98 -9.52 -5.84 8.51
C GLU A 98 -8.75 -7.16 8.66
N CYS A 99 -7.41 -7.13 8.67
CA CYS A 99 -6.60 -8.31 8.86
C CYS A 99 -6.91 -8.94 10.24
N PRO A 100 -7.25 -10.25 10.32
CA PRO A 100 -7.84 -10.81 11.54
C PRO A 100 -6.95 -10.69 12.80
N PRO A 101 -7.55 -10.38 13.97
CA PRO A 101 -6.85 -10.32 15.26
C PRO A 101 -6.08 -11.59 15.63
N PHE A 102 -6.49 -12.78 15.17
CA PHE A 102 -5.79 -14.03 15.50
C PHE A 102 -4.40 -14.15 14.85
N MET A 103 -4.09 -13.34 13.82
CA MET A 103 -2.69 -13.21 13.40
C MET A 103 -1.89 -12.45 14.45
N HIS A 104 -2.49 -11.48 15.15
CA HIS A 104 -1.88 -10.80 16.30
C HIS A 104 -1.66 -11.72 17.52
N GLU A 105 -2.34 -12.87 17.63
CA GLU A 105 -2.20 -13.82 18.75
C GLU A 105 -0.82 -14.47 18.86
N ARG A 106 -0.02 -14.52 17.78
CA ARG A 106 1.36 -15.05 17.87
C ARG A 106 2.32 -14.14 18.67
N LEU A 107 1.85 -12.97 19.10
CA LEU A 107 2.49 -12.13 20.12
C LEU A 107 2.04 -12.48 21.56
N ARG A 108 1.57 -13.71 21.80
CA ARG A 108 1.32 -14.16 23.18
C ARG A 108 2.64 -14.08 23.97
N CYS A 109 2.60 -13.35 25.07
CA CYS A 109 3.76 -13.05 25.90
C CYS A 109 4.51 -14.34 26.30
N VAL A 110 5.84 -14.36 26.21
CA VAL A 110 6.69 -15.40 26.81
C VAL A 110 6.74 -15.16 28.32
N THR A 111 5.59 -15.19 29.00
CA THR A 111 5.50 -15.10 30.47
C THR A 111 5.45 -16.49 31.11
N ASP A 112 5.19 -17.54 30.34
CA ASP A 112 5.05 -18.91 30.87
C ASP A 112 6.36 -19.68 30.98
N VAL A 113 7.51 -19.08 30.63
CA VAL A 113 8.84 -19.74 30.69
C VAL A 113 9.64 -19.34 31.93
N LEU A 114 9.10 -18.51 32.83
CA LEU A 114 9.77 -18.09 34.07
C LEU A 114 9.16 -18.68 35.36
N TYR A 115 8.22 -19.62 35.24
CA TYR A 115 7.63 -20.35 36.38
C TYR A 115 7.50 -21.86 36.12
N GLN A 116 8.54 -22.49 35.56
CA GLN A 116 8.79 -23.93 35.65
C GLN A 116 10.22 -24.16 36.12
#